data_AF-A0A8E2DF94-F1
#
_entry.id   AF-A0A8E2DF94-F1
#
_cell.length_a   1.000
_cell.length_b   1.000
_cell.length_c   1.000
_cell.angle_alpha   90.00
_cell.angle_beta   90.00
_cell.angle_gamma   90.00
#
_symmetry.space_group_name_H-M   'P 1'
#
loop_
_entity.id
_entity.type
_entity.pdbx_description
1 polymer ?
#
loop_
_entity_poly.entity_id
_entity_poly.type
_entity_poly.pdbx_seq_one_letter_code
_entity_poly.pdbx_strand_id
1 'polypeptide(L)'
;MCGFEVRILPKIQTVGDEQFSLKDAVWSLANAQTKERTAQAFLRASDEGVQQFNNCIRQVLMSSGSTTFSKIVNKWNTALIHTNELLDALVKAENKIQTCVKIGLNSKMPPRFPPVVFYTPKELGGLGILSMGRVLIPQSDLRWSKQTGVGVAHFHAGMPHEEDQLIPNLYRYLQPWEAKFLNSNRVWSEYSMKWKDCRLSRPLIRLAALNLLRAAAPFSVARQGTMEILGVIKP
;
A
#
# COMPACT_ATOMS: atom_id res chain seq x y z
N MET A 1 -5.56 1.45 15.71
CA MET A 1 -6.57 0.42 15.37
C MET A 1 -6.01 -0.52 14.31
N CYS A 2 -6.00 -1.84 14.55
CA CYS A 2 -5.55 -2.86 13.57
C CYS A 2 -4.21 -2.55 12.88
N GLY A 3 -3.21 -2.05 13.62
CA GLY A 3 -1.89 -1.69 13.06
C GLY A 3 -1.82 -0.31 12.37
N PHE A 4 -2.88 0.50 12.42
CA PHE A 4 -2.91 1.88 11.95
C PHE A 4 -3.03 2.87 13.11
N GLU A 5 -2.28 3.95 13.02
CA GLU A 5 -2.46 5.17 13.78
C GLU A 5 -3.31 6.13 12.97
N VAL A 6 -4.41 6.58 13.56
CA VAL A 6 -5.39 7.43 12.88
C VAL A 6 -5.56 8.71 13.67
N ARG A 7 -5.37 9.85 13.01
CA ARG A 7 -5.66 11.17 13.58
C ARG A 7 -6.79 11.82 12.78
N ILE A 8 -7.89 12.13 13.44
CA ILE A 8 -9.04 12.79 12.81
C ILE A 8 -9.00 14.28 13.12
N LEU A 9 -9.12 15.11 12.09
CA LEU A 9 -9.21 16.56 12.20
C LEU A 9 -10.56 17.04 11.63
N PRO A 10 -11.47 17.56 12.47
CA PRO A 10 -12.71 18.19 12.01
C PRO A 10 -12.43 19.50 11.26
N LYS A 11 -13.21 19.78 10.21
CA LYS A 11 -13.07 21.00 9.39
C LYS A 11 -13.16 22.30 10.21
N ILE A 12 -13.98 22.30 11.26
CA ILE A 12 -14.25 23.49 12.10
C ILE A 12 -13.03 23.89 12.95
N GLN A 13 -12.09 22.96 13.19
CA GLN A 13 -10.91 23.18 14.03
C GLN A 13 -9.63 23.45 13.22
N THR A 14 -9.74 23.55 11.90
CA THR A 14 -8.59 23.83 11.04
C THR A 14 -8.16 25.29 11.21
N VAL A 15 -6.93 25.50 11.67
CA VAL A 15 -6.34 26.84 11.86
C VAL A 15 -5.78 27.30 10.52
N GLY A 16 -6.37 28.36 9.97
CA GLY A 16 -6.11 28.85 8.62
C GLY A 16 -7.06 28.19 7.62
N ASP A 17 -7.62 29.00 6.71
CA ASP A 17 -8.58 28.61 5.66
C ASP A 17 -7.91 27.73 4.57
N GLU A 18 -6.93 26.92 4.94
CA GLU A 18 -6.23 26.00 4.05
C GLU A 18 -7.22 24.94 3.57
N GLN A 19 -7.52 25.02 2.28
CA GLN A 19 -8.30 24.01 1.58
C GLN A 19 -7.68 22.63 1.79
N PHE A 20 -8.55 21.66 2.06
CA PHE A 20 -8.21 20.24 2.23
C PHE A 20 -7.16 19.76 1.20
N SER A 21 -5.92 19.56 1.65
CA SER A 21 -4.87 19.02 0.78
C SER A 21 -5.19 17.56 0.48
N LEU A 22 -5.38 17.23 -0.81
CA LEU A 22 -5.51 15.86 -1.30
C LEU A 22 -4.13 15.20 -1.29
N LYS A 23 -3.81 14.48 -0.22
CA LYS A 23 -2.64 13.60 -0.12
C LYS A 23 -3.12 12.15 -0.04
N ASP A 24 -2.39 11.23 -0.63
CA ASP A 24 -2.79 9.80 -0.75
C ASP A 24 -3.06 9.10 0.60
N ALA A 25 -2.45 9.56 1.70
CA ALA A 25 -2.62 9.01 3.04
C ALA A 25 -3.70 9.73 3.90
N VAL A 26 -4.51 10.61 3.28
CA VAL A 26 -5.54 11.39 3.96
C VAL A 26 -6.92 11.03 3.42
N TRP A 27 -7.76 10.47 4.27
CA TRP A 27 -9.14 10.15 3.88
C TRP A 27 -10.07 11.32 4.17
N SER A 28 -10.96 11.58 3.22
CA SER A 28 -12.00 12.62 3.37
C SER A 28 -13.27 12.00 3.91
N LEU A 29 -13.61 12.29 5.17
CA LEU A 29 -14.81 11.77 5.81
C LEU A 29 -16.02 12.64 5.45
N ALA A 30 -17.03 12.02 4.84
CA ALA A 30 -18.28 12.66 4.48
C ALA A 30 -19.41 12.27 5.42
N ASN A 31 -20.27 13.22 5.77
CA ASN A 31 -21.49 12.96 6.50
C ASN A 31 -22.47 12.18 5.62
N ALA A 32 -23.06 11.11 6.16
CA ALA A 32 -23.97 10.25 5.42
C ALA A 32 -25.24 10.96 4.95
N GLN A 33 -25.77 11.91 5.74
CA GLN A 33 -27.02 12.63 5.46
C GLN A 33 -26.80 13.82 4.52
N THR A 34 -25.92 14.75 4.89
CA THR A 34 -25.70 15.98 4.11
C THR A 34 -24.78 15.78 2.92
N LYS A 35 -24.05 14.65 2.85
CA LYS A 35 -23.01 14.35 1.84
C LYS A 35 -21.82 15.32 1.84
N GLU A 36 -21.75 16.22 2.81
CA GLU A 36 -20.66 17.17 2.95
C GLU A 36 -19.44 16.53 3.62
N ARG A 37 -18.24 16.94 3.22
CA ARG A 37 -16.98 16.55 3.85
C ARG A 37 -16.79 17.33 5.14
N THR A 38 -16.88 16.66 6.29
CA THR A 38 -16.87 17.28 7.62
C THR A 38 -15.55 17.12 8.36
N ALA A 39 -14.75 16.10 8.03
CA ALA A 39 -13.48 15.83 8.68
C ALA A 39 -12.48 15.15 7.73
N GLN A 40 -11.20 15.22 8.09
CA GLN A 40 -10.13 14.44 7.46
C GLN A 40 -9.53 13.46 8.45
N ALA A 41 -9.24 12.24 7.98
CA ALA A 41 -8.50 11.25 8.74
C ALA A 41 -7.11 11.07 8.14
N PHE A 42 -6.08 11.38 8.93
CA PHE A 42 -4.69 11.11 8.60
C PHE A 42 -4.33 9.71 9.06
N LEU A 43 -3.84 8.88 8.14
CA LEU A 43 -3.49 7.50 8.40
C LEU A 43 -1.97 7.34 8.40
N ARG A 44 -1.47 6.58 9.38
CA ARG A 44 -0.07 6.18 9.46
C ARG A 44 0.02 4.71 9.89
N ALA A 45 1.03 4.00 9.44
CA ALA A 45 1.36 2.68 10.00
C ALA A 45 1.82 2.83 11.45
N SER A 46 1.35 1.98 12.35
CA SER A 46 1.81 1.99 13.75
C SER A 46 3.27 1.54 13.86
N ASP A 47 3.99 2.09 14.83
CA ASP A 47 5.40 1.73 15.07
C ASP A 47 5.57 0.22 15.41
N GLU A 48 4.55 -0.39 16.02
CA GLU A 48 4.52 -1.84 16.23
C GLU A 48 4.49 -2.63 14.90
N GLY A 49 3.65 -2.22 13.94
CA GLY A 49 3.59 -2.83 12.62
C GLY A 49 4.90 -2.69 11.85
N VAL A 50 5.56 -1.54 11.99
CA VAL A 50 6.92 -1.31 11.48
C VAL A 50 7.92 -2.31 12.06
N GLN A 51 7.87 -2.53 13.37
CA GLN A 51 8.78 -3.45 14.04
C GLN A 51 8.53 -4.91 13.65
N GLN A 52 7.26 -5.31 13.52
CA GLN A 52 6.86 -6.63 13.04
C GLN A 52 7.38 -6.89 11.62
N PHE A 53 7.27 -5.90 10.71
CA PHE A 53 7.85 -6.00 9.37
C PHE A 53 9.37 -6.20 9.42
N ASN A 54 10.08 -5.36 10.18
CA ASN A 54 11.53 -5.49 10.32
C ASN A 54 11.95 -6.86 10.87
N ASN A 55 11.18 -7.41 11.81
CA ASN A 55 11.42 -8.75 12.36
C ASN A 55 11.14 -9.85 11.34
N CYS A 56 10.10 -9.73 10.53
CA CYS A 56 9.82 -10.64 9.42
C CYS A 56 11.01 -10.68 8.44
N ILE A 57 11.54 -9.51 8.04
CA ILE A 57 12.71 -9.42 7.16
C ILE A 57 13.95 -10.04 7.82
N ARG A 58 14.19 -9.79 9.11
CA ARG A 58 15.28 -10.46 9.86
C ARG A 58 15.12 -11.98 9.81
N GLN A 59 13.92 -12.51 10.00
CA GLN A 59 13.66 -13.95 9.94
C GLN A 59 13.92 -14.54 8.53
N VAL A 60 13.55 -13.82 7.47
CA VAL A 60 13.87 -14.21 6.09
C VAL A 60 15.39 -14.31 5.91
N LEU A 61 16.15 -13.34 6.42
CA LEU A 61 17.62 -13.31 6.32
C LEU A 61 18.31 -14.34 7.21
N MET A 62 17.79 -14.62 8.41
CA MET A 62 18.36 -15.66 9.28
C MET A 62 18.15 -17.07 8.71
N SER A 63 17.04 -17.28 8.00
CA SER A 63 16.72 -18.56 7.35
C SER A 63 17.31 -18.70 5.93
N SER A 64 18.06 -17.72 5.43
CA SER A 64 18.49 -17.69 4.01
C SER A 64 19.70 -18.57 3.69
N GLY A 65 20.49 -18.97 4.68
CA GLY A 65 21.82 -19.59 4.51
C GLY A 65 21.87 -20.91 3.72
N SER A 66 20.76 -21.65 3.63
CA SER A 66 20.67 -22.91 2.86
C SER A 66 19.44 -22.94 1.94
N THR A 67 18.92 -21.77 1.57
CA THR A 67 17.73 -21.66 0.70
C THR A 67 18.08 -21.06 -0.65
N THR A 68 17.36 -21.46 -1.69
CA THR A 68 17.56 -20.91 -3.04
C THR A 68 17.19 -19.43 -3.09
N PHE A 69 17.84 -18.65 -3.96
CA PHE A 69 17.56 -17.22 -4.13
C PHE A 69 16.09 -16.95 -4.46
N SER A 70 15.47 -17.80 -5.30
CA SER A 70 14.04 -17.68 -5.63
C SER A 70 13.12 -17.85 -4.41
N LYS A 71 13.50 -18.67 -3.42
CA LYS A 71 12.73 -18.82 -2.16
C LYS A 71 12.88 -17.58 -1.28
N ILE A 72 14.07 -17.00 -1.18
CA ILE A 72 14.31 -15.76 -0.43
C ILE A 72 13.47 -14.63 -1.02
N VAL A 73 13.49 -14.48 -2.35
CA VAL A 73 12.71 -13.47 -3.07
C VAL A 73 11.21 -13.68 -2.94
N ASN A 74 10.73 -14.93 -2.96
CA ASN A 74 9.32 -15.22 -2.69
C ASN A 74 8.88 -14.75 -1.30
N LYS A 75 9.67 -15.05 -0.26
CA LYS A 75 9.37 -14.59 1.10
C LYS A 75 9.37 -13.06 1.19
N TRP A 76 10.30 -12.40 0.50
CA TRP A 76 10.32 -10.94 0.37
C TRP A 76 9.05 -10.40 -0.29
N ASN A 77 8.67 -10.93 -1.46
CA ASN A 77 7.49 -10.47 -2.20
C ASN A 77 6.21 -10.64 -1.37
N THR A 78 6.05 -11.77 -0.66
CA THR A 78 4.91 -11.97 0.23
C THR A 78 4.94 -10.98 1.39
N ALA A 79 6.08 -10.79 2.06
CA ALA A 79 6.20 -9.82 3.14
C ALA A 79 5.87 -8.39 2.68
N LEU A 80 6.36 -8.00 1.50
CA LEU A 80 6.14 -6.67 0.93
C LEU A 80 4.66 -6.36 0.68
N ILE A 81 3.91 -7.30 0.10
CA ILE A 81 2.47 -7.11 -0.23
C ILE A 81 1.62 -6.89 1.03
N HIS A 82 2.04 -7.44 2.17
CA HIS A 82 1.29 -7.32 3.43
C HIS A 82 1.66 -6.08 4.25
N THR A 83 2.62 -5.27 3.80
CA THR A 83 3.15 -4.15 4.60
C THR A 83 2.57 -2.81 4.23
N ASN A 84 2.33 -2.00 5.26
CA ASN A 84 1.86 -0.63 5.09
C ASN A 84 3.02 0.32 4.76
N GLU A 85 2.69 1.46 4.16
CA GLU A 85 3.62 2.47 3.65
C GLU A 85 4.66 2.91 4.68
N LEU A 86 5.88 2.38 4.54
CA LEU A 86 7.03 2.75 5.36
C LEU A 86 8.28 2.83 4.49
N LEU A 87 8.37 3.91 3.72
CA LEU A 87 9.36 4.07 2.64
C LEU A 87 10.79 3.79 3.12
N ASP A 88 11.21 4.36 4.26
CA ASP A 88 12.58 4.22 4.76
C ASP A 88 12.96 2.79 5.14
N ALA A 89 12.06 2.06 5.81
CA ALA A 89 12.36 0.68 6.18
C ALA A 89 12.27 -0.25 4.97
N LEU A 90 11.38 0.02 4.03
CA LEU A 90 11.24 -0.73 2.77
C LEU A 90 12.50 -0.62 1.92
N VAL A 91 13.04 0.60 1.76
CA VAL A 91 14.32 0.84 1.07
C VAL A 91 15.46 0.06 1.72
N LYS A 92 15.58 0.13 3.04
CA LYS A 92 16.63 -0.60 3.78
C LYS A 92 16.45 -2.10 3.69
N ALA A 93 15.22 -2.60 3.73
CA ALA A 93 14.92 -4.02 3.65
C ALA A 93 15.18 -4.59 2.25
N GLU A 94 14.79 -3.89 1.19
CA GLU A 94 15.07 -4.29 -0.21
C GLU A 94 16.58 -4.38 -0.44
N ASN A 95 17.35 -3.39 0.02
CA ASN A 95 18.82 -3.42 -0.02
C ASN A 95 19.42 -4.63 0.72
N LYS A 96 18.87 -5.01 1.88
CA LYS A 96 19.34 -6.18 2.64
C LYS A 96 19.06 -7.48 1.89
N ILE A 97 17.88 -7.62 1.28
CA ILE A 97 17.53 -8.81 0.48
C ILE A 97 18.44 -8.92 -0.75
N GLN A 98 18.68 -7.82 -1.47
CA GLN A 98 19.65 -7.81 -2.58
C GLN A 98 21.06 -8.16 -2.11
N THR A 99 21.50 -7.60 -0.99
CA THR A 99 22.82 -7.88 -0.42
C THR A 99 22.98 -9.34 0.01
N CYS A 100 21.90 -9.96 0.49
CA CYS A 100 21.89 -11.40 0.80
C CYS A 100 22.18 -12.25 -0.45
N VAL A 101 21.51 -11.95 -1.58
CA VAL A 101 21.76 -12.64 -2.86
C VAL A 101 23.20 -12.41 -3.33
N LYS A 102 23.69 -11.17 -3.24
CA LYS A 102 25.08 -10.81 -3.57
C LYS A 102 26.11 -11.63 -2.76
N ILE A 103 25.92 -11.70 -1.43
CA ILE A 103 26.77 -12.50 -0.54
C ILE A 103 26.71 -14.00 -0.88
N GLY A 104 25.54 -14.52 -1.21
CA GLY A 104 25.40 -15.93 -1.64
C GLY A 104 26.18 -16.27 -2.91
N LEU A 105 26.46 -15.28 -3.77
CA LEU A 105 27.30 -15.40 -4.97
C LEU A 105 28.76 -14.97 -4.75
N ASN A 106 29.16 -14.78 -3.48
CA ASN A 106 30.50 -14.35 -3.08
C ASN A 106 31.01 -13.09 -3.79
N SER A 107 30.11 -12.13 -4.04
CA SER A 107 30.47 -10.86 -4.68
C SER A 107 29.51 -9.76 -4.24
N LYS A 108 30.02 -8.56 -3.94
CA LYS A 108 29.20 -7.36 -3.64
C LYS A 108 29.33 -6.26 -4.69
N MET A 109 30.05 -6.51 -5.77
CA MET A 109 30.45 -5.49 -6.73
C MET A 109 29.26 -4.99 -7.57
N PRO A 110 28.89 -3.69 -7.54
CA PRO A 110 27.68 -3.19 -8.20
C PRO A 110 27.53 -3.53 -9.70
N PRO A 111 28.57 -3.43 -10.55
CA PRO A 111 28.47 -3.73 -11.98
C PRO A 111 28.12 -5.19 -12.29
N ARG A 112 28.40 -6.13 -11.38
CA ARG A 112 28.04 -7.55 -11.56
C ARG A 112 26.57 -7.84 -11.27
N PHE A 113 25.89 -6.88 -10.64
CA PHE A 113 24.51 -7.01 -10.22
C PHE A 113 23.67 -5.86 -10.75
N PRO A 114 23.54 -5.73 -12.09
CA PRO A 114 22.64 -4.74 -12.66
C PRO A 114 21.20 -5.05 -12.21
N PRO A 115 20.34 -4.03 -12.12
CA PRO A 115 18.97 -4.20 -11.62
C PRO A 115 18.20 -5.32 -12.34
N VAL A 116 18.44 -5.50 -13.65
CA VAL A 116 17.82 -6.54 -14.46
C VAL A 116 17.88 -7.93 -13.84
N VAL A 117 18.97 -8.33 -13.16
CA VAL A 117 19.12 -9.63 -12.49
C VAL A 117 18.06 -9.84 -11.40
N PHE A 118 17.69 -8.77 -10.71
CA PHE A 118 16.75 -8.82 -9.58
C PHE A 118 15.29 -8.73 -10.01
N TYR A 119 14.96 -7.83 -10.96
CA TYR A 119 13.56 -7.49 -11.26
C TYR A 119 12.98 -8.21 -12.47
N THR A 120 13.80 -8.86 -13.30
CA THR A 120 13.25 -9.65 -14.41
C THR A 120 12.30 -10.73 -13.89
N PRO A 121 11.14 -10.95 -14.55
CA PRO A 121 10.22 -12.02 -14.20
C PRO A 121 10.92 -13.38 -14.20
N LYS A 122 10.43 -14.30 -13.36
CA LYS A 122 11.00 -15.65 -13.24
C LYS A 122 10.86 -16.47 -14.51
N GLU A 123 9.83 -16.18 -15.29
CA GLU A 123 9.57 -16.77 -16.61
C GLU A 123 10.68 -16.45 -17.61
N LEU A 124 11.41 -15.34 -17.42
CA LEU A 124 12.53 -14.90 -18.25
C LEU A 124 13.90 -15.21 -17.61
N GLY A 125 13.94 -16.05 -16.58
CA GLY A 125 15.17 -16.44 -15.89
C GLY A 125 15.64 -15.47 -14.79
N GLY A 126 14.84 -14.46 -14.46
CA GLY A 126 15.12 -13.52 -13.39
C GLY A 126 14.68 -13.98 -12.01
N LEU A 127 14.98 -13.16 -10.99
CA LEU A 127 14.54 -13.42 -9.62
C LEU A 127 13.08 -12.98 -9.35
N GLY A 128 12.58 -11.99 -10.08
CA GLY A 128 11.23 -11.45 -9.93
C GLY A 128 11.00 -10.74 -8.60
N ILE A 129 11.97 -9.97 -8.11
CA ILE A 129 11.81 -9.11 -6.93
C ILE A 129 10.79 -8.01 -7.27
N LEU A 130 9.83 -7.76 -6.38
CA LEU A 130 8.98 -6.58 -6.45
C LEU A 130 9.71 -5.39 -5.81
N SER A 131 9.78 -4.27 -6.53
CA SER A 131 10.47 -3.06 -6.03
C SER A 131 9.50 -2.11 -5.34
N MET A 132 9.96 -1.54 -4.23
CA MET A 132 9.28 -0.48 -3.50
C MET A 132 10.27 0.58 -2.97
N GLY A 133 11.58 0.31 -3.06
CA GLY A 133 12.66 1.16 -2.57
C GLY A 133 13.28 2.11 -3.60
N ARG A 134 12.95 1.99 -4.90
CA ARG A 134 13.33 3.00 -5.90
C ARG A 134 12.30 4.12 -5.98
N VAL A 135 12.17 4.84 -4.89
CA VAL A 135 11.28 5.99 -4.75
C VAL A 135 12.07 7.18 -4.25
N LEU A 136 11.68 8.37 -4.68
CA LEU A 136 12.16 9.61 -4.10
C LEU A 136 11.47 9.76 -2.74
N ILE A 137 12.26 9.69 -1.67
CA ILE A 137 11.72 9.85 -0.33
C ILE A 137 11.66 11.35 -0.03
N PRO A 138 10.47 11.87 0.31
CA PRO A 138 10.32 13.26 0.70
C PRO A 138 11.03 13.52 2.02
N GLN A 139 11.92 14.50 2.05
CA GLN A 139 12.66 14.92 3.23
C GLN A 139 12.31 16.38 3.56
N SER A 140 11.82 16.61 4.77
CA SER A 140 11.68 17.94 5.36
C SER A 140 12.79 18.20 6.36
N ASP A 141 13.03 19.46 6.69
CA ASP A 141 14.02 19.85 7.68
C ASP A 141 13.67 19.24 9.04
N LEU A 142 14.57 18.40 9.58
CA LEU A 142 14.42 17.69 10.84
C LEU A 142 14.24 18.62 12.04
N ARG A 143 14.65 19.90 11.92
CA ARG A 143 14.55 20.90 12.99
C ARG A 143 13.11 21.36 13.22
N TRP A 144 12.33 21.55 12.15
CA TRP A 144 10.96 22.07 12.22
C TRP A 144 9.87 21.02 11.94
N SER A 145 10.24 19.86 11.38
CA SER A 145 9.30 18.77 11.07
C SER A 145 8.56 18.19 12.28
N LYS A 146 9.11 18.36 13.49
CA LYS A 146 8.48 17.94 14.76
C LYS A 146 7.43 18.92 15.28
N GLN A 147 7.48 20.19 14.88
CA GLN A 147 6.65 21.26 15.43
C GLN A 147 5.46 21.61 14.53
N THR A 148 5.64 21.57 13.21
CA THR A 148 4.58 21.83 12.23
C THR A 148 4.72 20.90 11.03
N GLY A 149 3.60 20.67 10.33
CA GLY A 149 3.58 19.95 9.05
C GLY A 149 4.18 20.77 7.92
N VAL A 150 5.44 21.17 8.05
CA VAL A 150 6.19 21.86 6.98
C VAL A 150 6.20 20.96 5.75
N GLY A 151 5.92 21.54 4.58
CA GLY A 151 5.89 20.82 3.31
C GLY A 151 7.20 20.10 2.98
N VAL A 152 7.17 19.28 1.92
CA VAL A 152 8.38 18.59 1.43
C VAL A 152 9.32 19.62 0.81
N ALA A 153 10.49 19.82 1.43
CA ALA A 153 11.48 20.79 0.95
C ALA A 153 12.50 20.15 -0.01
N HIS A 154 12.89 18.91 0.25
CA HIS A 154 13.89 18.18 -0.53
C HIS A 154 13.44 16.74 -0.80
N PHE A 155 13.99 16.15 -1.86
CA PHE A 155 13.84 14.73 -2.15
C PHE A 155 15.21 14.07 -2.11
N HIS A 156 15.30 12.89 -1.51
CA HIS A 156 16.49 12.04 -1.59
C HIS A 156 16.15 10.74 -2.31
N ALA A 157 17.12 10.23 -3.09
CA ALA A 157 16.96 8.97 -3.79
C ALA A 157 17.04 7.80 -2.79
N GLY A 158 16.05 6.90 -2.80
CA GLY A 158 16.03 5.73 -1.92
C GLY A 158 17.15 4.72 -2.23
N MET A 159 17.40 4.41 -3.50
CA MET A 159 18.52 3.56 -3.93
C MET A 159 19.24 4.14 -5.14
N PRO A 160 20.56 3.92 -5.28
CA PRO A 160 21.29 4.36 -6.46
C PRO A 160 20.82 3.57 -7.70
N HIS A 161 20.63 4.28 -8.81
CA HIS A 161 20.33 3.72 -10.13
C HIS A 161 20.98 4.58 -11.22
N GLU A 162 21.21 4.02 -12.40
CA GLU A 162 21.59 4.78 -13.58
C GLU A 162 20.42 5.69 -14.01
N GLU A 163 20.77 6.87 -14.54
CA GLU A 163 19.87 8.04 -14.62
C GLU A 163 18.62 7.85 -15.49
N ASP A 164 18.54 6.79 -16.32
CA ASP A 164 17.42 6.55 -17.24
C ASP A 164 16.66 5.22 -17.00
N GLN A 165 17.01 4.44 -15.97
CA GLN A 165 16.36 3.15 -15.71
C GLN A 165 15.25 3.24 -14.65
N LEU A 166 14.05 3.63 -15.09
CA LEU A 166 12.87 3.65 -14.23
C LEU A 166 12.37 2.23 -13.96
N ILE A 167 12.48 1.80 -12.70
CA ILE A 167 11.94 0.51 -12.25
C ILE A 167 10.57 0.75 -11.61
N PRO A 168 9.51 0.11 -12.11
CA PRO A 168 8.16 0.36 -11.60
C PRO A 168 8.04 0.03 -10.11
N ASN A 169 7.42 0.95 -9.37
CA ASN A 169 7.13 0.80 -7.95
C ASN A 169 5.77 0.10 -7.76
N LEU A 170 5.73 -0.93 -6.90
CA LEU A 170 4.52 -1.64 -6.53
C LEU A 170 3.38 -0.71 -6.06
N TYR A 171 3.70 0.39 -5.37
CA TYR A 171 2.70 1.34 -4.89
C TYR A 171 1.78 1.87 -6.00
N ARG A 172 2.32 2.08 -7.21
CA ARG A 172 1.56 2.60 -8.35
C ARG A 172 0.53 1.61 -8.88
N TYR A 173 0.70 0.33 -8.60
CA TYR A 173 -0.22 -0.74 -9.02
C TYR A 173 -1.19 -1.13 -7.91
N LEU A 174 -0.99 -0.65 -6.67
CA LEU A 174 -1.88 -0.88 -5.56
C LEU A 174 -2.94 0.23 -5.52
N GLN A 175 -4.19 -0.14 -5.74
CA GLN A 175 -5.28 0.80 -5.56
C GLN A 175 -5.46 1.15 -4.07
N PRO A 176 -5.54 2.46 -3.72
CA PRO A 176 -5.78 2.90 -2.35
C PRO A 176 -7.09 2.38 -1.75
N TRP A 177 -7.12 2.21 -0.44
CA TRP A 177 -8.29 1.71 0.29
C TRP A 177 -9.51 2.61 0.16
N GLU A 178 -9.36 3.94 0.23
CA GLU A 178 -10.47 4.89 0.06
C GLU A 178 -11.16 4.69 -1.30
N ALA A 179 -10.38 4.62 -2.37
CA ALA A 179 -10.89 4.35 -3.71
C ALA A 179 -11.55 2.97 -3.82
N LYS A 180 -11.00 1.94 -3.15
CA LYS A 180 -11.62 0.61 -3.10
C LYS A 180 -12.98 0.62 -2.39
N PHE A 181 -13.12 1.35 -1.28
CA PHE A 181 -14.40 1.45 -0.57
C PHE A 181 -15.47 2.17 -1.40
N LEU A 182 -15.09 3.29 -2.02
CA LEU A 182 -15.98 4.04 -2.92
C LEU A 182 -16.41 3.17 -4.12
N ASN A 183 -15.47 2.48 -4.74
CA ASN A 183 -15.76 1.57 -5.84
C ASN A 183 -16.64 0.40 -5.40
N SER A 184 -16.38 -0.19 -4.22
CA SER A 184 -17.18 -1.29 -3.68
C SER A 184 -18.64 -0.89 -3.50
N ASN A 185 -18.91 0.27 -2.90
CA ASN A 185 -20.28 0.78 -2.74
C ASN A 185 -21.00 0.94 -4.08
N ARG A 186 -20.31 1.50 -5.08
CA ARG A 186 -20.84 1.65 -6.45
C ARG A 186 -21.13 0.29 -7.09
N VAL A 187 -20.15 -0.62 -7.10
CA VAL A 187 -20.26 -1.94 -7.73
C VAL A 187 -21.38 -2.76 -7.10
N TRP A 188 -21.49 -2.76 -5.77
CA TRP A 188 -22.56 -3.48 -5.07
C TRP A 188 -23.95 -2.87 -5.31
N SER A 189 -24.05 -1.55 -5.44
CA SER A 189 -25.30 -0.89 -5.82
C SER A 189 -25.73 -1.28 -7.24
N GLU A 190 -24.81 -1.22 -8.20
CA GLU A 190 -25.05 -1.60 -9.60
C GLU A 190 -25.40 -3.09 -9.73
N TYR A 191 -24.68 -3.96 -9.01
CA TYR A 191 -24.99 -5.38 -8.94
C TYR A 191 -26.38 -5.63 -8.36
N SER A 192 -26.77 -4.90 -7.29
CA SER A 192 -28.10 -5.04 -6.70
C SER A 192 -29.22 -4.61 -7.64
N MET A 193 -29.01 -3.58 -8.46
CA MET A 193 -29.98 -3.16 -9.49
C MET A 193 -30.09 -4.20 -10.60
N LYS A 194 -28.95 -4.62 -11.17
CA LYS A 194 -28.91 -5.68 -12.20
C LYS A 194 -29.55 -6.98 -11.72
N TRP A 195 -29.38 -7.32 -10.44
CA TRP A 195 -30.02 -8.50 -9.85
C TRP A 195 -31.55 -8.37 -9.80
N LYS A 196 -32.08 -7.18 -9.44
CA LYS A 196 -33.54 -6.93 -9.47
C LYS A 196 -34.08 -6.99 -10.90
N ASP A 197 -33.36 -6.40 -11.87
CA ASP A 197 -33.78 -6.37 -13.27
C ASP A 197 -33.80 -7.77 -13.88
N CYS A 198 -32.78 -8.60 -13.61
CA CYS A 198 -32.75 -10.00 -14.05
C CYS A 198 -33.83 -10.84 -13.37
N ARG A 199 -34.17 -10.56 -12.11
CA ARG A 199 -35.28 -11.24 -11.41
C ARG A 199 -36.64 -10.95 -12.07
N LEU A 200 -36.83 -9.73 -12.57
CA LEU A 200 -38.05 -9.31 -13.27
C LEU A 200 -38.11 -9.82 -14.71
N SER A 201 -36.99 -9.80 -15.44
CA SER A 201 -36.93 -10.16 -16.87
C SER A 201 -36.63 -11.64 -17.17
N ARG A 202 -36.22 -12.43 -16.16
CA ARG A 202 -35.80 -13.85 -16.24
C ARG A 202 -34.55 -14.25 -17.06
N PRO A 203 -33.65 -13.37 -17.56
CA PRO A 203 -32.36 -13.83 -18.07
C PRO A 203 -31.40 -14.16 -16.92
N LEU A 204 -30.60 -15.22 -17.10
CA LEU A 204 -29.47 -15.53 -16.21
C LEU A 204 -28.37 -14.44 -16.34
N ILE A 205 -27.80 -14.02 -15.22
CA ILE A 205 -26.63 -13.12 -15.22
C ILE A 205 -25.41 -13.90 -15.73
N ARG A 206 -24.92 -13.56 -16.93
CA ARG A 206 -23.73 -14.19 -17.52
C ARG A 206 -22.46 -13.66 -16.86
N LEU A 207 -21.43 -14.52 -16.77
CA LEU A 207 -20.12 -14.18 -16.21
C LEU A 207 -19.47 -12.97 -16.92
N ALA A 208 -19.72 -12.78 -18.22
CA ALA A 208 -19.25 -11.61 -18.97
C ALA A 208 -19.78 -10.28 -18.41
N ALA A 209 -21.05 -10.24 -17.96
CA ALA A 209 -21.64 -9.06 -17.33
C ALA A 209 -21.08 -8.82 -15.91
N LEU A 210 -20.60 -9.88 -15.24
CA LEU A 210 -19.98 -9.83 -13.92
C LEU A 210 -18.49 -9.50 -13.97
N ASN A 211 -17.77 -9.87 -15.04
CA ASN A 211 -16.34 -9.58 -15.18
C ASN A 211 -16.07 -8.07 -15.24
N LEU A 212 -16.99 -7.28 -15.80
CA LEU A 212 -16.95 -5.82 -15.75
C LEU A 212 -17.10 -5.25 -14.33
N LEU A 213 -17.86 -5.95 -13.46
CA LEU A 213 -18.06 -5.57 -12.06
C LEU A 213 -16.91 -6.07 -11.16
N ARG A 214 -16.37 -7.26 -11.45
CA ARG A 214 -15.29 -7.91 -10.69
C ARG A 214 -13.96 -7.17 -10.78
N ALA A 215 -13.66 -6.55 -11.93
CA ALA A 215 -12.48 -5.69 -12.08
C ALA A 215 -12.49 -4.48 -11.12
N ALA A 216 -13.66 -4.12 -10.57
CA ALA A 216 -13.86 -2.95 -9.73
C ALA A 216 -14.08 -3.25 -8.23
N ALA A 217 -14.23 -4.52 -7.82
CA ALA A 217 -14.47 -4.89 -6.42
C ALA A 217 -13.61 -6.10 -5.98
N PRO A 218 -12.42 -5.88 -5.40
CA PRO A 218 -11.58 -6.98 -4.92
C PRO A 218 -12.00 -7.54 -3.55
N PHE A 219 -13.00 -6.98 -2.86
CA PHE A 219 -13.41 -7.44 -1.54
C PHE A 219 -14.91 -7.79 -1.47
N SER A 220 -15.18 -9.08 -1.38
CA SER A 220 -16.43 -9.61 -0.83
C SER A 220 -16.30 -9.63 0.69
N VAL A 221 -16.59 -8.51 1.37
CA VAL A 221 -16.91 -8.59 2.80
C VAL A 221 -18.28 -9.23 2.89
N ALA A 222 -18.29 -10.50 3.30
CA ALA A 222 -19.49 -11.21 3.70
C ALA A 222 -20.32 -10.32 4.65
N ARG A 223 -21.57 -10.10 4.26
CA ARG A 223 -22.57 -9.21 4.87
C ARG A 223 -23.08 -9.70 6.24
N GLN A 224 -22.22 -10.18 7.14
CA GLN A 224 -22.64 -10.71 8.44
C GLN A 224 -21.93 -10.15 9.69
N GLY A 225 -20.95 -9.24 9.58
CA GLY A 225 -20.18 -8.79 10.76
C GLY A 225 -20.17 -7.30 11.09
N THR A 226 -20.68 -6.40 10.23
CA THR A 226 -20.47 -4.95 10.40
C THR A 226 -21.61 -4.20 11.11
N MET A 227 -22.55 -4.91 11.75
CA MET A 227 -23.57 -4.30 12.61
C MET A 227 -23.11 -4.10 14.07
N GLU A 228 -21.96 -4.65 14.51
CA GLU A 228 -21.57 -4.60 15.94
C GLU A 228 -20.58 -3.48 16.31
N ILE A 229 -20.00 -2.75 15.34
CA ILE A 229 -19.00 -1.70 15.64
C ILE A 229 -19.66 -0.31 15.89
N LEU A 230 -20.98 -0.20 15.71
CA LEU A 230 -21.73 1.04 15.97
C LEU A 230 -22.58 1.01 17.26
N GLY A 231 -22.41 -0.02 18.11
CA GLY A 231 -23.17 -0.19 19.35
C GLY A 231 -22.52 0.32 20.64
N VAL A 232 -21.25 0.74 20.61
CA VAL A 232 -20.55 1.22 21.81
C VAL A 232 -20.07 2.64 21.58
N ILE A 233 -20.99 3.59 21.70
CA ILE A 233 -20.81 4.97 22.20
C ILE A 233 -22.21 5.60 22.15
N LYS A 234 -22.86 5.66 23.31
CA LYS A 234 -23.74 6.75 23.80
C LYS A 234 -24.50 6.30 25.05
N PRO A 235 -24.84 7.27 25.90
CA PRO A 235 -23.96 7.92 26.87
C PRO A 235 -23.63 7.04 28.07
#